data_AF-A0AAN7VHY0-F1
#
_entry.id   AF-A0AAN7VHY0-F1
#
_cell.length_a   1.000
_cell.length_b   1.000
_cell.length_c   1.000
_cell.angle_alpha   90.00
_cell.angle_beta   90.00
_cell.angle_gamma   90.00
#
_symmetry.space_group_name_H-M   'P 1'
#
loop_
_entity.id
_entity.type
_entity.pdbx_description
1 polymer ?
#
loop_
_entity_poly.entity_id
_entity_poly.type
_entity_poly.pdbx_seq_one_letter_code
_entity_poly.pdbx_strand_id
1 'polypeptide(L)'
;MILLPILLKIIRFTMFVWIKNMSALFSKQLSNKGHRKFICNRCLNHFSTDLILQKHTIHCHQLNKCAIRLPNETEMHLQFKNFLPFVIYADLESILEKFSRAGDEGSNTRVCEKHVPFSIAYYLKCSYNDSLSKFQLYRGEDCITWFVNELLNLAYWANNIFDTVVPMDTLTQDQITAFENAVVYHICRKPFTEDDVKVKDHDHLTGKYRSAAHRGCNLNFKVFHVISVVFHNLSGYDSHFIILELAKGFPGQVKLLPLNKEKYISFTKLVDNTKIQYRFIESFRFMSSSLDKLSSYLENEKKTITRLNCSSDHEFNLLVRKGVFPYEYVDSWDKLNESILPAKTAFFSHLHNEDVTDEDYMHAVNVWNTFRLETLGQYSDLYLKTDVLLLADVFENFRQTCLSAYQLDPLYYYTAPGLAFDAMLKITQVKLELFTDIDMVMLIETGIRGGVSQCSNRYAKANNKYMGESYDSSALTSYLIYYDVNNLYGRTMEEFLPYGEFSFVDEPNIECILNNPDDSDIGYIVNCDLDYPRELHESHSNLPLAPEHMIPPAPYSKSKLKKLFLTLYPKRNYVLHYRNLKMYLQQGLTLVKINRVIRFKQ
;
A
#
# COMPACT_ATOMS: atom_id res chain seq x y z
N MET A 1 -14.42 28.80 -5.62
CA MET A 1 -13.53 29.96 -5.83
C MET A 1 -12.12 29.42 -5.98
N ILE A 2 -11.42 29.71 -7.08
CA ILE A 2 -10.04 29.25 -7.29
C ILE A 2 -9.12 30.47 -7.20
N LEU A 3 -8.14 30.39 -6.31
CA LEU A 3 -7.06 31.36 -6.14
C LEU A 3 -5.76 30.64 -6.54
N LEU A 4 -5.04 31.15 -7.55
CA LEU A 4 -3.73 30.62 -7.93
C LEU A 4 -2.62 31.44 -7.26
N PRO A 5 -1.65 30.79 -6.59
CA PRO A 5 -0.46 31.47 -6.12
C PRO A 5 0.46 31.77 -7.31
N ILE A 6 0.86 33.03 -7.47
CA ILE A 6 1.93 33.41 -8.41
C ILE A 6 3.21 33.58 -7.61
N LEU A 7 4.20 32.73 -7.88
CA LEU A 7 5.57 32.88 -7.36
C LEU A 7 6.34 33.84 -8.26
N LEU A 8 6.27 35.14 -7.95
CA LEU A 8 7.20 36.12 -8.50
C LEU A 8 8.55 35.91 -7.84
N LYS A 9 9.54 35.40 -8.61
CA LYS A 9 10.92 35.11 -8.16
C LYS A 9 11.68 36.28 -7.51
N ILE A 10 11.09 37.47 -7.43
CA ILE A 10 11.75 38.70 -7.01
C ILE A 10 11.29 39.16 -5.61
N ILE A 11 10.14 38.69 -5.08
CA ILE A 11 9.63 39.16 -3.79
C ILE A 11 8.94 38.01 -3.03
N ARG A 12 9.29 37.79 -1.75
CA ARG A 12 8.72 36.79 -0.82
C ARG A 12 7.26 37.10 -0.39
N PHE A 13 6.36 37.37 -1.33
CA PHE A 13 4.92 37.43 -1.04
C PHE A 13 4.14 36.54 -2.01
N THR A 14 3.29 35.67 -1.48
CA THR A 14 2.35 34.85 -2.27
C THR A 14 1.14 35.72 -2.62
N MET A 15 1.07 36.23 -3.84
CA MET A 15 -0.12 36.92 -4.33
C MET A 15 -1.08 35.91 -4.94
N PHE A 16 -2.35 36.01 -4.53
CA PHE A 16 -3.44 35.21 -5.08
C PHE A 16 -4.24 36.05 -6.09
N VAL A 17 -4.42 35.52 -7.30
CA VAL A 17 -5.23 36.17 -8.33
C VAL A 17 -6.57 35.47 -8.47
N TRP A 18 -7.66 36.24 -8.48
CA TRP A 18 -9.01 35.73 -8.67
C TRP A 18 -9.30 35.48 -10.15
N ILE A 19 -9.59 34.23 -10.49
CA ILE A 19 -10.06 33.87 -11.84
C ILE A 19 -11.59 33.95 -11.90
N LYS A 20 -12.09 34.94 -12.65
CA LYS A 20 -13.53 35.13 -12.90
C LYS A 20 -14.08 34.17 -13.96
N ASN A 21 -13.26 33.72 -14.90
CA ASN A 21 -13.68 32.87 -16.01
C ASN A 21 -12.56 31.92 -16.42
N MET A 22 -12.64 30.66 -15.98
CA MET A 22 -11.67 29.61 -16.31
C MET A 22 -11.63 29.32 -17.81
N SER A 23 -12.80 29.30 -18.47
CA SER A 23 -12.87 29.07 -19.91
C SER A 23 -12.09 30.12 -20.69
N ALA A 24 -12.20 31.40 -20.32
CA ALA A 24 -11.47 32.47 -20.99
C ALA A 24 -9.93 32.33 -20.84
N LEU A 25 -9.49 31.85 -19.68
CA LEU A 25 -8.06 31.69 -19.37
C LEU A 25 -7.43 30.47 -20.08
N PHE A 26 -8.12 29.33 -20.06
CA PHE A 26 -7.52 28.05 -20.46
C PHE A 26 -7.98 27.51 -21.82
N SER A 27 -9.10 27.97 -22.40
CA SER A 27 -9.60 27.38 -23.67
C SER A 27 -8.57 27.43 -24.79
N LYS A 28 -7.80 28.53 -24.90
CA LYS A 28 -6.74 28.68 -25.91
C LYS A 28 -5.54 27.75 -25.69
N GLN A 29 -5.30 27.30 -24.45
CA GLN A 29 -4.23 26.38 -24.11
C GLN A 29 -4.64 24.91 -24.34
N LEU A 30 -5.94 24.63 -24.29
CA LEU A 30 -6.50 23.29 -24.41
C LEU A 30 -6.90 22.93 -25.85
N SER A 31 -7.15 23.90 -26.73
CA SER A 31 -7.52 23.63 -28.11
C SER A 31 -7.17 24.76 -29.07
N ASN A 32 -6.56 24.38 -30.20
CA ASN A 32 -6.29 25.29 -31.32
C ASN A 32 -7.53 25.58 -32.19
N LYS A 33 -8.67 24.91 -31.94
CA LYS A 33 -9.88 24.99 -32.77
C LYS A 33 -10.78 26.20 -32.45
N GLY A 34 -10.35 27.15 -31.62
CA GLY A 34 -11.07 28.40 -31.33
C GLY A 34 -12.37 28.28 -30.53
N HIS A 35 -12.90 27.07 -30.32
CA HIS A 35 -14.13 26.85 -29.54
C HIS A 35 -13.89 26.98 -28.04
N ARG A 36 -14.85 27.60 -27.34
CA ARG A 36 -14.86 27.70 -25.88
C ARG A 36 -14.92 26.31 -25.25
N LYS A 37 -14.03 26.04 -24.29
CA LYS A 37 -14.08 24.84 -23.44
C LYS A 37 -14.69 25.19 -22.10
N PHE A 38 -15.59 24.35 -21.59
CA PHE A 38 -16.26 24.53 -20.31
C PHE A 38 -15.49 23.76 -19.24
N ILE A 39 -15.01 24.42 -18.19
CA ILE A 39 -14.06 23.81 -17.24
C ILE A 39 -14.71 23.69 -15.87
N CYS A 40 -14.62 22.50 -15.27
CA CYS A 40 -15.08 22.28 -13.91
C CYS A 40 -14.08 22.86 -12.91
N ASN A 41 -14.55 23.74 -12.03
CA ASN A 41 -13.70 24.43 -11.05
C ASN A 41 -13.17 23.53 -9.90
N ARG A 42 -13.50 22.24 -9.92
CA ARG A 42 -13.13 21.30 -8.86
C ARG A 42 -12.15 20.25 -9.38
N CYS A 43 -12.52 19.50 -10.42
CA CYS A 43 -11.65 18.48 -11.02
C CYS A 43 -10.66 19.05 -12.05
N LEU A 44 -10.89 20.28 -12.54
CA LEU A 44 -10.13 20.95 -13.60
C LEU A 44 -10.21 20.30 -14.99
N ASN A 45 -11.10 19.31 -15.18
CA ASN A 45 -11.41 18.75 -16.50
C ASN A 45 -12.28 19.70 -17.34
N HIS A 46 -12.26 19.51 -18.66
CA HIS A 46 -12.94 20.36 -19.63
C HIS A 46 -13.94 19.58 -20.48
N PHE A 47 -15.03 20.26 -20.85
CA PHE A 47 -16.19 19.72 -21.55
C PHE A 47 -16.48 20.54 -22.80
N SER A 48 -17.13 19.90 -23.78
CA SER A 48 -17.50 20.52 -25.05
C SER A 48 -18.67 21.50 -24.92
N THR A 49 -19.59 21.28 -23.98
CA THR A 49 -20.78 22.12 -23.76
C THR A 49 -21.05 22.40 -22.28
N ASP A 50 -21.79 23.47 -21.99
CA ASP A 50 -22.22 23.82 -20.63
C ASP A 50 -23.15 22.76 -20.04
N LEU A 51 -24.02 22.16 -20.85
CA LEU A 51 -24.95 21.12 -20.40
C LEU A 51 -24.21 19.87 -19.88
N ILE A 52 -23.14 19.46 -20.55
CA ILE A 52 -22.31 18.33 -20.10
C ILE A 52 -21.59 18.71 -18.80
N LEU A 53 -21.05 19.94 -18.71
CA LEU A 53 -20.46 20.44 -17.47
C LEU A 53 -21.48 20.43 -16.31
N GLN A 54 -22.73 20.86 -16.53
CA GLN A 54 -23.76 20.85 -15.49
C GLN A 54 -24.09 19.43 -15.01
N LYS A 55 -24.24 18.47 -15.94
CA LYS A 55 -24.42 17.04 -15.60
C LYS A 55 -23.24 16.51 -14.77
N HIS A 56 -22.02 16.77 -15.22
CA HIS A 56 -20.79 16.40 -14.50
C HIS A 56 -20.70 17.04 -13.10
N THR A 57 -21.08 18.32 -12.99
CA THR A 57 -20.95 19.13 -11.78
C THR A 57 -21.71 18.51 -10.61
N ILE A 58 -22.87 17.90 -10.85
CA ILE A 58 -23.68 17.23 -9.82
C ILE A 58 -22.85 16.13 -9.15
N HIS A 59 -22.25 15.24 -9.92
CA HIS A 59 -21.48 14.11 -9.39
C HIS A 59 -20.12 14.56 -8.83
N CYS A 60 -19.41 15.42 -9.56
CA CYS A 60 -18.10 15.92 -9.15
C CYS A 60 -18.16 16.72 -7.83
N HIS A 61 -19.25 17.45 -7.55
CA HIS A 61 -19.38 18.19 -6.29
C HIS A 61 -19.71 17.28 -5.11
N GLN A 62 -20.30 16.11 -5.36
CA GLN A 62 -20.64 15.15 -4.32
C GLN A 62 -19.46 14.25 -3.95
N LEU A 63 -18.68 13.81 -4.95
CA LEU A 63 -17.63 12.81 -4.77
C LEU A 63 -16.24 13.42 -4.63
N ASN A 64 -15.89 14.33 -5.54
CA ASN A 64 -14.52 14.76 -5.69
C ASN A 64 -14.19 15.95 -4.75
N LYS A 65 -12.93 16.03 -4.32
CA LYS A 65 -12.39 17.12 -3.50
C LYS A 65 -11.12 17.76 -4.08
N CYS A 66 -10.54 17.20 -5.14
CA CYS A 66 -9.26 17.64 -5.70
C CYS A 66 -9.25 17.62 -7.25
N ALA A 67 -8.17 18.13 -7.85
CA ALA A 67 -7.95 17.99 -9.28
C ALA A 67 -7.75 16.51 -9.64
N ILE A 68 -8.37 16.06 -10.74
CA ILE A 68 -8.25 14.68 -11.22
C ILE A 68 -7.40 14.70 -12.48
N ARG A 69 -6.32 13.92 -12.50
CA ARG A 69 -5.51 13.68 -13.70
C ARG A 69 -5.86 12.29 -14.25
N LEU A 70 -6.42 12.27 -15.45
CA LEU A 70 -6.65 11.02 -16.18
C LEU A 70 -5.34 10.57 -16.88
N PRO A 71 -5.16 9.26 -17.13
CA PRO A 71 -4.04 8.75 -17.92
C PRO A 71 -4.05 9.36 -19.32
N ASN A 72 -2.87 9.65 -19.87
CA ASN A 72 -2.72 10.01 -21.29
C ASN A 72 -2.51 8.76 -22.16
N GLU A 73 -2.54 8.90 -23.50
CA GLU A 73 -2.39 7.78 -24.45
C GLU A 73 -1.09 6.98 -24.25
N THR A 74 -0.02 7.60 -23.73
CA THR A 74 1.26 6.95 -23.42
C THR A 74 1.32 6.28 -22.04
N GLU A 75 0.40 6.64 -21.14
CA GLU A 75 0.24 6.08 -19.79
C GLU A 75 -0.87 5.01 -19.75
N MET A 76 -1.51 4.74 -20.90
CA MET A 76 -2.61 3.78 -21.06
C MET A 76 -2.18 2.31 -20.87
N HIS A 77 -0.87 2.03 -20.88
CA HIS A 77 -0.32 0.69 -20.77
C HIS A 77 0.82 0.63 -19.75
N LEU A 78 0.65 -0.21 -18.73
CA LEU A 78 1.65 -0.47 -17.70
C LEU A 78 2.71 -1.46 -18.21
N GLN A 79 4.00 -1.23 -17.89
CA GLN A 79 5.10 -2.14 -18.23
C GLN A 79 6.09 -2.31 -17.07
N PHE A 80 6.61 -3.53 -16.96
CA PHE A 80 7.43 -4.05 -15.87
C PHE A 80 8.87 -3.51 -15.84
N LYS A 81 9.46 -3.41 -14.63
CA LYS A 81 10.85 -2.96 -14.36
C LYS A 81 11.49 -3.79 -13.23
N ASN A 82 12.82 -3.89 -13.27
CA ASN A 82 13.71 -4.98 -12.79
C ASN A 82 13.81 -5.28 -11.29
N PHE A 83 15.02 -5.60 -10.82
CA PHE A 83 15.43 -6.04 -9.48
C PHE A 83 16.34 -4.97 -8.86
N LEU A 84 16.26 -4.71 -7.55
CA LEU A 84 17.10 -3.69 -6.89
C LEU A 84 18.35 -4.30 -6.25
N PRO A 85 19.56 -3.83 -6.57
CA PRO A 85 20.79 -4.45 -6.08
C PRO A 85 21.10 -4.14 -4.61
N PHE A 86 20.65 -2.98 -4.11
CA PHE A 86 20.88 -2.51 -2.76
C PHE A 86 19.57 -2.19 -2.04
N VAL A 87 19.49 -2.58 -0.78
CA VAL A 87 18.39 -2.26 0.13
C VAL A 87 18.94 -2.01 1.52
N ILE A 88 18.31 -1.09 2.25
CA ILE A 88 18.65 -0.76 3.63
C ILE A 88 17.47 -1.18 4.50
N TYR A 89 17.73 -1.99 5.52
CA TYR A 89 16.78 -2.28 6.60
C TYR A 89 17.18 -1.44 7.80
N ALA A 90 16.26 -0.74 8.44
CA ALA A 90 16.59 0.16 9.54
C ALA A 90 15.48 0.21 10.58
N ASP A 91 15.88 0.59 11.79
CA ASP A 91 15.00 0.79 12.94
C ASP A 91 15.66 1.77 13.92
N LEU A 92 14.89 2.37 14.82
CA LEU A 92 15.39 3.30 15.84
C LEU A 92 14.76 3.07 17.21
N GLU A 93 15.46 3.48 18.26
CA GLU A 93 14.92 3.46 19.62
C GLU A 93 14.83 4.87 20.19
N SER A 94 13.84 5.06 21.07
CA SER A 94 13.54 6.34 21.71
C SER A 94 13.44 6.23 23.22
N ILE A 95 13.95 7.25 23.90
CA ILE A 95 13.72 7.48 25.32
C ILE A 95 12.29 8.00 25.46
N LEU A 96 11.57 7.49 26.46
CA LEU A 96 10.19 7.88 26.75
C LEU A 96 10.17 8.91 27.89
N GLU A 97 10.50 10.18 27.57
CA GLU A 97 10.49 11.25 28.56
C GLU A 97 9.06 11.50 29.07
N LYS A 98 8.84 11.33 30.38
CA LYS A 98 7.51 11.54 30.98
C LYS A 98 7.08 13.00 30.87
N PHE A 99 5.89 13.24 30.33
CA PHE A 99 5.35 14.58 30.14
C PHE A 99 4.53 15.02 31.37
N SER A 100 5.00 16.03 32.09
CA SER A 100 4.44 16.46 33.39
C SER A 100 3.48 17.66 33.34
N ARG A 101 2.90 18.00 32.17
CA ARG A 101 1.84 19.02 32.11
C ARG A 101 0.46 18.38 32.27
N ALA A 102 -0.23 18.76 33.34
CA ALA A 102 -1.68 18.62 33.43
C ALA A 102 -2.30 19.27 32.17
N GLY A 103 -3.06 18.49 31.40
CA GLY A 103 -3.67 18.98 30.18
C GLY A 103 -4.54 20.20 30.44
N ASP A 104 -4.57 21.14 29.50
CA ASP A 104 -5.52 22.25 29.52
C ASP A 104 -6.95 21.70 29.73
N GLU A 105 -7.68 22.25 30.70
CA GLU A 105 -9.07 21.88 30.97
C GLU A 105 -9.89 21.99 29.67
N GLY A 106 -10.24 20.86 29.06
CA GLY A 106 -11.03 20.77 27.83
C GLY A 106 -10.43 19.96 26.67
N SER A 107 -9.18 19.48 26.78
CA SER A 107 -8.63 18.55 25.77
C SER A 107 -9.12 17.10 25.99
N ASN A 108 -9.67 16.48 24.94
CA ASN A 108 -9.98 15.03 24.93
C ASN A 108 -8.72 14.15 24.76
N THR A 109 -7.54 14.76 24.59
CA THR A 109 -6.26 14.08 24.38
C THR A 109 -5.29 14.42 25.51
N ARG A 110 -4.75 13.40 26.16
CA ARG A 110 -3.69 13.52 27.17
C ARG A 110 -2.36 13.10 26.54
N VAL A 111 -1.39 14.01 26.52
CA VAL A 111 -0.01 13.69 26.12
C VAL A 111 0.66 13.03 27.31
N CYS A 112 1.05 11.76 27.17
CA CYS A 112 1.67 10.98 28.25
C CYS A 112 3.19 11.12 28.24
N GLU A 113 3.80 11.00 27.06
CA GLU A 113 5.25 10.85 26.89
C GLU A 113 5.75 11.64 25.68
N LYS A 114 7.00 12.10 25.76
CA LYS A 114 7.75 12.68 24.65
C LYS A 114 8.83 11.67 24.24
N HIS A 115 8.75 11.21 23.01
CA HIS A 115 9.68 10.23 22.46
C HIS A 115 10.89 10.96 21.87
N VAL A 116 12.08 10.66 22.38
CA VAL A 116 13.35 11.25 21.94
C VAL A 116 14.24 10.14 21.38
N PRO A 117 14.50 10.11 20.06
CA PRO A 117 15.41 9.13 19.47
C PRO A 117 16.78 9.19 20.14
N PHE A 118 17.31 8.04 20.55
CA PHE A 118 18.65 7.94 21.15
C PHE A 118 19.56 6.98 20.41
N SER A 119 19.01 6.07 19.60
CA SER A 119 19.81 5.19 18.75
C SER A 119 19.08 4.89 17.44
N ILE A 120 19.87 4.58 16.42
CA ILE A 120 19.38 4.13 15.11
C ILE A 120 20.39 3.13 14.55
N ALA A 121 19.87 2.11 13.88
CA ALA A 121 20.69 1.10 13.25
C ALA A 121 20.18 0.80 11.86
N TYR A 122 21.08 0.33 11.00
CA TYR A 122 20.71 -0.17 9.69
C TYR A 122 21.58 -1.33 9.23
N TYR A 123 20.99 -2.19 8.41
CA TYR A 123 21.66 -3.23 7.66
C TYR A 123 21.53 -2.93 6.16
N LEU A 124 22.66 -2.62 5.52
CA LEU A 124 22.75 -2.55 4.06
C LEU A 124 22.91 -3.97 3.52
N LYS A 125 21.97 -4.43 2.70
CA LYS A 125 22.06 -5.70 1.98
C LYS A 125 22.38 -5.44 0.51
N CYS A 126 23.45 -6.08 0.04
CA CYS A 126 23.78 -6.20 -1.38
C CYS A 126 23.35 -7.58 -1.87
N SER A 127 22.58 -7.63 -2.96
CA SER A 127 22.00 -8.88 -3.45
C SER A 127 22.98 -9.78 -4.23
N TYR A 128 24.08 -9.21 -4.73
CA TYR A 128 24.98 -9.90 -5.65
C TYR A 128 26.39 -10.12 -5.07
N ASN A 129 26.72 -9.46 -3.95
CA ASN A 129 27.98 -9.61 -3.25
C ASN A 129 27.80 -9.31 -1.76
N ASP A 130 27.76 -10.37 -0.95
CA ASP A 130 27.56 -10.26 0.50
C ASP A 130 28.66 -9.50 1.22
N SER A 131 29.89 -9.42 0.69
CA SER A 131 30.97 -8.61 1.27
C SER A 131 30.68 -7.11 1.28
N LEU A 132 29.75 -6.64 0.44
CA LEU A 132 29.29 -5.25 0.44
C LEU A 132 28.14 -5.01 1.43
N SER A 133 27.58 -6.07 2.01
CA SER A 133 26.56 -5.96 3.03
C SER A 133 27.21 -5.59 4.36
N LYS A 134 26.60 -4.68 5.11
CA LYS A 134 27.14 -4.24 6.41
C LYS A 134 26.05 -3.80 7.36
N PHE A 135 26.24 -4.10 8.64
CA PHE A 135 25.49 -3.53 9.75
C PHE A 135 26.20 -2.28 10.27
N GLN A 136 25.44 -1.26 10.66
CA GLN A 136 25.91 -0.09 11.39
C GLN A 136 24.89 0.30 12.45
N LEU A 137 25.37 0.80 13.58
CA LEU A 137 24.56 1.27 14.69
C LEU A 137 25.21 2.50 15.29
N TYR A 138 24.39 3.46 15.69
CA TYR A 138 24.83 4.64 16.42
C TYR A 138 23.87 4.97 17.54
N ARG A 139 24.41 5.21 18.74
CA ARG A 139 23.70 5.71 19.92
C ARG A 139 24.24 7.08 20.29
N GLY A 140 23.39 8.09 20.28
CA GLY A 140 23.72 9.49 20.56
C GLY A 140 22.56 10.44 20.27
N GLU A 141 22.63 11.67 20.80
CA GLU A 141 21.58 12.69 20.65
C GLU A 141 21.35 13.10 19.18
N ASP A 142 22.38 13.01 18.36
CA ASP A 142 22.38 13.33 16.93
C ASP A 142 22.19 12.10 16.04
N CYS A 143 21.64 10.99 16.57
CA CYS A 143 21.52 9.73 15.83
C CYS A 143 20.77 9.85 14.50
N ILE A 144 19.71 10.66 14.43
CA ILE A 144 18.97 10.91 13.19
C ILE A 144 19.85 11.66 12.18
N THR A 145 20.60 12.67 12.62
CA THR A 145 21.54 13.42 11.78
C THR A 145 22.66 12.52 11.27
N TRP A 146 23.21 11.67 12.15
CA TRP A 146 24.18 10.66 11.79
C TRP A 146 23.65 9.72 10.69
N PHE A 147 22.41 9.22 10.84
CA PHE A 147 21.80 8.34 9.84
C PHE A 147 21.58 9.05 8.50
N VAL A 148 21.14 10.31 8.50
CA VAL A 148 20.98 11.11 7.28
C VAL A 148 22.33 11.34 6.57
N ASN A 149 23.41 11.55 7.33
CA ASN A 149 24.76 11.65 6.78
C ASN A 149 25.26 10.32 6.22
N GLU A 150 24.95 9.20 6.88
CA GLU A 150 25.26 7.87 6.35
C GLU A 150 24.51 7.58 5.04
N LEU A 151 23.26 7.99 4.91
CA LEU A 151 22.54 7.92 3.63
C LEU A 151 23.24 8.76 2.54
N LEU A 152 23.75 9.95 2.87
CA LEU A 152 24.51 10.74 1.89
C LEU A 152 25.81 10.04 1.46
N ASN A 153 26.56 9.50 2.41
CA ASN A 153 27.80 8.76 2.15
C ASN A 153 27.54 7.52 1.30
N LEU A 154 26.50 6.75 1.63
CA LEU A 154 26.06 5.59 0.88
C LEU A 154 25.60 5.96 -0.53
N ALA A 155 25.02 7.14 -0.74
CA ALA A 155 24.60 7.58 -2.08
C ALA A 155 25.81 7.82 -2.97
N TYR A 156 26.84 8.51 -2.48
CA TYR A 156 28.07 8.70 -3.26
C TYR A 156 28.78 7.38 -3.54
N TRP A 157 28.87 6.50 -2.53
CA TRP A 157 29.42 5.16 -2.69
C TRP A 157 28.66 4.34 -3.73
N ALA A 158 27.33 4.28 -3.64
CA ALA A 158 26.50 3.53 -4.57
C ALA A 158 26.54 4.13 -5.98
N ASN A 159 26.56 5.47 -6.10
CA ASN A 159 26.67 6.15 -7.38
C ASN A 159 27.97 5.77 -8.10
N ASN A 160 29.09 5.69 -7.38
CA ASN A 160 30.36 5.22 -7.94
C ASN A 160 30.26 3.77 -8.45
N ILE A 161 29.57 2.89 -7.72
CA ILE A 161 29.33 1.52 -8.17
C ILE A 161 28.50 1.50 -9.45
N PHE A 162 27.40 2.26 -9.51
CA PHE A 162 26.53 2.31 -10.69
C PHE A 162 27.17 2.97 -11.91
N ASP A 163 28.07 3.93 -11.71
CA ASP A 163 28.80 4.59 -12.80
C ASP A 163 30.02 3.78 -13.27
N THR A 164 30.47 2.78 -12.50
CA THR A 164 31.55 1.89 -12.90
C THR A 164 31.07 0.91 -13.97
N VAL A 165 31.66 0.99 -15.17
CA VAL A 165 31.34 0.09 -16.27
C VAL A 165 32.03 -1.25 -16.05
N VAL A 166 31.27 -2.28 -15.70
CA VAL A 166 31.75 -3.66 -15.64
C VAL A 166 31.58 -4.31 -17.02
N PRO A 167 32.66 -4.78 -17.68
CA PRO A 167 32.54 -5.48 -18.95
C PRO A 167 31.85 -6.83 -18.77
N MET A 168 31.18 -7.30 -19.81
CA MET A 168 30.58 -8.64 -19.81
C MET A 168 31.67 -9.70 -19.71
N ASP A 169 31.46 -10.69 -18.84
CA ASP A 169 32.34 -11.85 -18.73
C ASP A 169 32.42 -12.62 -20.05
N THR A 170 33.53 -13.32 -20.27
CA THR A 170 33.63 -14.25 -21.39
C THR A 170 32.60 -15.37 -21.22
N LEU A 171 31.69 -15.51 -22.19
CA LEU A 171 30.65 -16.55 -22.14
C LEU A 171 31.27 -17.95 -22.15
N THR A 172 30.70 -18.86 -21.36
CA THR A 172 31.01 -20.28 -21.45
C THR A 172 30.42 -20.89 -22.74
N GLN A 173 30.92 -22.06 -23.15
CA GLN A 173 30.41 -22.74 -24.35
C GLN A 173 28.90 -23.01 -24.26
N ASP A 174 28.41 -23.42 -23.09
CA ASP A 174 26.98 -23.65 -22.84
C ASP A 174 26.16 -22.35 -23.00
N GLN A 175 26.68 -21.22 -22.53
CA GLN A 175 26.01 -19.92 -22.68
C GLN A 175 25.98 -19.44 -24.13
N ILE A 176 27.03 -19.72 -24.91
CA ILE A 176 27.06 -19.44 -26.35
C ILE A 176 25.99 -20.26 -27.05
N THR A 177 25.94 -21.57 -26.79
CA THR A 177 24.92 -22.45 -27.37
C THR A 177 23.50 -22.04 -26.94
N ALA A 178 23.30 -21.64 -25.68
CA ALA A 178 22.02 -21.13 -25.20
C ALA A 178 21.60 -19.81 -25.89
N PHE A 179 22.56 -18.91 -26.16
CA PHE A 179 22.32 -17.66 -26.89
C PHE A 179 21.90 -17.93 -28.35
N GLU A 180 22.62 -18.80 -29.04
CA GLU A 180 22.34 -19.19 -30.43
C GLU A 180 20.95 -19.81 -30.56
N ASN A 181 20.64 -20.76 -29.68
CA ASN A 181 19.37 -21.49 -29.66
C ASN A 181 18.20 -20.73 -29.02
N ALA A 182 18.42 -19.52 -28.49
CA ALA A 182 17.36 -18.75 -27.84
C ALA A 182 16.24 -18.39 -28.84
N VAL A 183 15.04 -18.94 -28.62
CA VAL A 183 13.83 -18.68 -29.42
C VAL A 183 12.95 -17.60 -28.82
N VAL A 184 13.05 -17.38 -27.50
CA VAL A 184 12.26 -16.41 -26.74
C VAL A 184 13.20 -15.52 -25.94
N TYR A 185 12.89 -14.23 -25.93
CA TYR A 185 13.64 -13.24 -25.20
C TYR A 185 13.29 -13.19 -23.71
N HIS A 186 14.28 -13.15 -22.81
CA HIS A 186 14.06 -13.10 -21.37
C HIS A 186 13.39 -11.82 -20.80
N ILE A 187 13.64 -10.61 -21.35
CA ILE A 187 13.07 -9.36 -20.77
C ILE A 187 11.62 -9.16 -21.21
N CYS A 188 11.33 -9.19 -22.51
CA CYS A 188 9.96 -8.95 -23.01
C CYS A 188 9.15 -10.23 -23.26
N ARG A 189 9.79 -11.42 -23.16
CA ARG A 189 9.14 -12.74 -23.29
C ARG A 189 8.43 -12.99 -24.61
N LYS A 190 8.81 -12.25 -25.63
CA LYS A 190 8.34 -12.44 -27.00
C LYS A 190 9.32 -13.32 -27.78
N PRO A 191 8.84 -14.10 -28.75
CA PRO A 191 9.71 -14.81 -29.68
C PRO A 191 10.52 -13.82 -30.51
N PHE A 192 11.69 -14.25 -30.97
CA PHE A 192 12.46 -13.50 -31.97
C PHE A 192 11.80 -13.68 -33.35
N THR A 193 11.62 -12.57 -34.08
CA THR A 193 11.24 -12.59 -35.49
C THR A 193 12.48 -12.51 -36.39
N GLU A 194 12.33 -12.77 -37.70
CA GLU A 194 13.46 -12.72 -38.65
C GLU A 194 14.10 -11.32 -38.74
N ASP A 195 13.33 -10.27 -38.46
CA ASP A 195 13.79 -8.88 -38.48
C ASP A 195 14.48 -8.44 -37.17
N ASP A 196 14.42 -9.26 -36.11
CA ASP A 196 14.93 -8.90 -34.79
C ASP A 196 16.44 -9.08 -34.65
N VAL A 197 17.14 -8.03 -34.22
CA VAL A 197 18.57 -8.12 -33.88
C VAL A 197 18.73 -8.70 -32.47
N LYS A 198 19.20 -9.95 -32.41
CA LYS A 198 19.54 -10.68 -31.17
C LYS A 198 20.88 -10.18 -30.59
N VAL A 199 20.87 -9.71 -29.35
CA VAL A 199 22.05 -9.18 -28.62
C VAL A 199 22.22 -9.90 -27.28
N LYS A 200 23.44 -9.90 -26.73
CA LYS A 200 23.75 -10.51 -25.43
C LYS A 200 23.48 -9.49 -24.31
N ASP A 201 22.55 -9.81 -23.41
CA ASP A 201 22.33 -9.02 -22.19
C ASP A 201 23.22 -9.55 -21.06
N HIS A 202 23.68 -8.64 -20.20
CA HIS A 202 24.48 -8.98 -19.03
C HIS A 202 24.14 -8.07 -17.87
N ASP A 203 24.52 -8.51 -16.68
CA ASP A 203 24.41 -7.70 -15.49
C ASP A 203 25.54 -6.65 -15.46
N HIS A 204 25.19 -5.38 -15.57
CA HIS A 204 26.14 -4.27 -15.53
C HIS A 204 26.87 -4.10 -14.18
N LEU A 205 26.45 -4.78 -13.11
CA LEU A 205 27.12 -4.76 -11.80
C LEU A 205 28.07 -5.94 -11.59
N THR A 206 27.84 -7.07 -12.27
CA THR A 206 28.64 -8.29 -12.07
C THR A 206 29.37 -8.78 -13.32
N GLY A 207 29.06 -8.26 -14.50
CA GLY A 207 29.57 -8.75 -15.79
C GLY A 207 28.87 -10.03 -16.28
N LYS A 208 28.10 -10.71 -15.44
CA LYS A 208 27.53 -12.03 -15.75
C LYS A 208 26.50 -11.95 -16.86
N TYR A 209 26.64 -12.82 -17.85
CA TYR A 209 25.66 -13.02 -18.91
C TYR A 209 24.30 -13.45 -18.34
N ARG A 210 23.23 -12.78 -18.78
CA ARG A 210 21.85 -13.07 -18.34
C ARG A 210 21.14 -13.95 -19.36
N SER A 211 20.95 -13.46 -20.58
CA SER A 211 20.37 -14.21 -21.69
C SER A 211 20.42 -13.42 -23.01
N ALA A 212 19.89 -14.00 -24.08
CA ALA A 212 19.69 -13.32 -25.35
C ALA A 212 18.63 -12.22 -25.19
N ALA A 213 18.74 -11.15 -25.99
CA ALA A 213 17.87 -9.99 -25.94
C ALA A 213 17.55 -9.34 -27.28
N HIS A 214 16.36 -8.71 -27.40
CA HIS A 214 16.10 -7.76 -28.49
C HIS A 214 16.94 -6.50 -28.28
N ARG A 215 17.61 -6.00 -29.33
CA ARG A 215 18.42 -4.77 -29.25
C ARG A 215 17.67 -3.59 -28.61
N GLY A 216 16.44 -3.34 -29.06
CA GLY A 216 15.63 -2.21 -28.55
C GLY A 216 15.27 -2.37 -27.07
N CYS A 217 14.88 -3.58 -26.65
CA CYS A 217 14.55 -3.84 -25.26
C CYS A 217 15.79 -3.80 -24.36
N ASN A 218 16.93 -4.32 -24.82
CA ASN A 218 18.21 -4.24 -24.11
C ASN A 218 18.62 -2.79 -23.83
N LEU A 219 18.49 -1.90 -24.83
CA LEU A 219 18.79 -0.46 -24.68
C LEU A 219 17.84 0.24 -23.69
N ASN A 220 16.59 -0.21 -23.62
CA ASN A 220 15.59 0.33 -22.70
C ASN A 220 15.66 -0.28 -21.30
N PHE A 221 16.42 -1.36 -21.12
CA PHE A 221 16.59 -2.09 -19.87
C PHE A 221 17.59 -1.37 -18.96
N LYS A 222 17.12 -0.29 -18.32
CA LYS A 222 17.97 0.55 -17.47
C LYS A 222 18.02 0.05 -16.04
N VAL A 223 19.21 0.13 -15.44
CA VAL A 223 19.40 -0.08 -13.99
C VAL A 223 18.70 1.03 -13.23
N PHE A 224 17.89 0.63 -12.25
CA PHE A 224 17.14 1.55 -11.41
C PHE A 224 18.04 2.04 -10.28
N HIS A 225 18.30 3.35 -10.20
CA HIS A 225 19.20 3.96 -9.22
C HIS A 225 18.44 4.30 -7.92
N VAL A 226 17.57 3.40 -7.47
CA VAL A 226 16.79 3.57 -6.25
C VAL A 226 17.27 2.58 -5.21
N ILE A 227 17.51 3.08 -4.01
CA ILE A 227 17.81 2.27 -2.83
C ILE A 227 16.58 2.35 -1.93
N SER A 228 15.93 1.22 -1.73
CA SER A 228 14.78 1.15 -0.83
C SER A 228 15.28 1.11 0.62
N VAL A 229 14.70 1.96 1.48
CA VAL A 229 14.95 2.00 2.92
C VAL A 229 13.69 1.46 3.61
N VAL A 230 13.82 0.31 4.24
CA VAL A 230 12.72 -0.46 4.80
C VAL A 230 12.75 -0.34 6.32
N PHE A 231 11.67 0.18 6.88
CA PHE A 231 11.38 0.14 8.31
C PHE A 231 10.14 -0.72 8.55
N HIS A 232 9.97 -1.26 9.76
CA HIS A 232 8.72 -1.91 10.15
C HIS A 232 7.79 -0.88 10.79
N ASN A 233 6.62 -0.62 10.18
CA ASN A 233 5.65 0.39 10.64
C ASN A 233 6.17 1.86 10.60
N LEU A 234 7.02 2.19 9.62
CA LEU A 234 7.57 3.52 9.35
C LEU A 234 6.56 4.67 9.49
N SER A 235 5.38 4.49 8.89
CA SER A 235 4.37 5.56 8.77
C SER A 235 3.67 5.84 10.10
N GLY A 236 3.80 4.93 11.07
CA GLY A 236 3.24 5.06 12.41
C GLY A 236 4.17 5.72 13.41
N TYR A 237 5.49 5.68 13.19
CA TYR A 237 6.47 6.08 14.20
C TYR A 237 7.72 6.77 13.62
N ASP A 238 8.61 6.02 12.97
CA ASP A 238 9.98 6.49 12.63
C ASP A 238 10.02 7.66 11.67
N SER A 239 9.05 7.71 10.75
CA SER A 239 8.97 8.77 9.75
C SER A 239 8.87 10.17 10.36
N HIS A 240 8.28 10.29 11.56
CA HIS A 240 8.11 11.56 12.25
C HIS A 240 9.45 12.16 12.71
N PHE A 241 10.44 11.32 13.01
CA PHE A 241 11.78 11.77 13.40
C PHE A 241 12.67 12.02 12.18
N ILE A 242 12.57 11.17 11.15
CA ILE A 242 13.53 11.16 10.04
C ILE A 242 13.21 12.23 8.98
N ILE A 243 11.94 12.44 8.63
CA ILE A 243 11.59 13.15 7.40
C ILE A 243 12.06 14.61 7.37
N LEU A 244 12.02 15.29 8.52
CA LEU A 244 12.44 16.68 8.64
C LEU A 244 13.96 16.80 8.49
N GLU A 245 14.71 15.92 9.14
CA GLU A 245 16.17 15.92 9.09
C GLU A 245 16.66 15.51 7.70
N LEU A 246 16.03 14.50 7.09
CA LEU A 246 16.32 14.09 5.70
C LEU A 246 16.05 15.22 4.69
N ALA A 247 15.04 16.05 4.92
CA ALA A 247 14.75 17.19 4.06
C ALA A 247 15.80 18.30 4.17
N LYS A 248 16.38 18.49 5.36
CA LYS A 248 17.35 19.56 5.67
C LYS A 248 18.81 19.15 5.51
N GLY A 249 19.14 17.88 5.76
CA GLY A 249 20.51 17.41 5.95
C GLY A 249 21.38 17.51 4.69
N PHE A 250 20.79 17.35 3.50
CA PHE A 250 21.51 17.57 2.24
C PHE A 250 20.59 18.03 1.09
N PRO A 251 21.13 18.72 0.07
CA PRO A 251 20.36 19.18 -1.08
C PRO A 251 19.66 18.07 -1.86
N GLY A 252 18.50 18.40 -2.45
CA GLY A 252 17.76 17.51 -3.33
C GLY A 252 16.29 17.35 -2.97
N GLN A 253 15.49 17.08 -4.00
CA GLN A 253 14.04 17.09 -3.89
C GLN A 253 13.52 15.94 -3.00
N VAL A 254 12.61 16.27 -2.09
CA VAL A 254 11.78 15.29 -1.37
C VAL A 254 10.43 15.17 -2.08
N LYS A 255 10.05 13.94 -2.44
CA LYS A 255 8.72 13.60 -2.97
C LYS A 255 7.95 12.84 -1.89
N LEU A 256 6.70 13.24 -1.66
CA LEU A 256 5.84 12.64 -0.64
C LEU A 256 4.67 11.92 -1.30
N LEU A 257 4.33 10.75 -0.77
CA LEU A 257 3.08 10.05 -1.03
C LEU A 257 2.25 10.04 0.26
N PRO A 258 1.48 11.11 0.54
CA PRO A 258 0.75 11.24 1.80
C PRO A 258 -0.48 10.33 1.84
N LEU A 259 -0.72 9.71 2.99
CA LEU A 259 -2.01 9.07 3.29
C LEU A 259 -2.97 10.08 3.91
N ASN A 260 -2.47 10.87 4.87
CA ASN A 260 -3.16 11.99 5.48
C ASN A 260 -2.13 13.08 5.86
N LYS A 261 -2.50 14.03 6.71
CA LYS A 261 -1.60 15.13 7.10
C LYS A 261 -0.44 14.71 7.99
N GLU A 262 -0.54 13.57 8.65
CA GLU A 262 0.44 13.06 9.63
C GLU A 262 1.19 11.84 9.08
N LYS A 263 0.50 10.94 8.38
CA LYS A 263 1.04 9.68 7.89
C LYS A 263 1.33 9.72 6.40
N TYR A 264 2.49 9.21 6.01
CA TYR A 264 2.93 9.05 4.63
C TYR A 264 2.99 7.57 4.26
N ILE A 265 2.48 7.19 3.08
CA ILE A 265 2.68 5.83 2.53
C ILE A 265 4.16 5.63 2.21
N SER A 266 4.80 6.66 1.66
CA SER A 266 6.23 6.66 1.33
C SER A 266 6.70 8.11 1.17
N PHE A 267 7.99 8.32 1.38
CA PHE A 267 8.69 9.52 0.94
C PHE A 267 9.97 9.10 0.21
N THR A 268 10.37 9.89 -0.78
CA THR A 268 11.55 9.65 -1.60
C THR A 268 12.46 10.87 -1.57
N LYS A 269 13.73 10.67 -1.27
CA LYS A 269 14.77 11.70 -1.31
C LYS A 269 15.67 11.48 -2.53
N LEU A 270 15.69 12.46 -3.42
CA LEU A 270 16.71 12.55 -4.47
C LEU A 270 17.97 13.18 -3.88
N VAL A 271 19.13 12.59 -4.17
CA VAL A 271 20.43 13.13 -3.75
C VAL A 271 21.03 13.92 -4.91
N ASP A 272 21.21 15.23 -4.73
CA ASP A 272 21.79 16.07 -5.78
C ASP A 272 23.20 15.61 -6.17
N ASN A 273 23.58 15.84 -7.43
CA ASN A 273 24.85 15.40 -8.03
C ASN A 273 25.05 13.88 -8.12
N THR A 274 24.02 13.08 -7.84
CA THR A 274 24.03 11.63 -8.07
C THR A 274 22.78 11.21 -8.83
N LYS A 275 22.75 9.96 -9.31
CA LYS A 275 21.53 9.34 -9.84
C LYS A 275 20.68 8.67 -8.75
N ILE A 276 21.17 8.64 -7.50
CA ILE A 276 20.58 7.87 -6.40
C ILE A 276 19.33 8.53 -5.86
N GLN A 277 18.31 7.71 -5.62
CA GLN A 277 17.11 8.10 -4.89
C GLN A 277 16.88 7.11 -3.75
N TYR A 278 16.70 7.63 -2.54
CA TYR A 278 16.25 6.82 -1.40
C TYR A 278 14.74 6.78 -1.37
N ARG A 279 14.16 5.59 -1.45
CA ARG A 279 12.71 5.40 -1.31
C ARG A 279 12.43 4.72 0.02
N PHE A 280 11.76 5.43 0.91
CA PHE A 280 11.37 4.86 2.20
C PHE A 280 10.06 4.09 2.05
N ILE A 281 10.06 2.83 2.42
CA ILE A 281 8.90 1.93 2.37
C ILE A 281 8.74 1.24 3.73
N GLU A 282 7.54 0.74 4.01
CA GLU A 282 7.27 0.04 5.27
C GLU A 282 6.90 -1.42 5.02
N SER A 283 7.58 -2.34 5.72
CA SER A 283 7.34 -3.77 5.56
C SER A 283 5.94 -4.20 6.01
N PHE A 284 5.33 -3.48 6.96
CA PHE A 284 3.98 -3.76 7.46
C PHE A 284 2.89 -3.63 6.38
N ARG A 285 3.09 -2.81 5.33
CA ARG A 285 2.17 -2.71 4.18
C ARG A 285 2.28 -3.90 3.21
N PHE A 286 3.28 -4.75 3.39
CA PHE A 286 3.44 -6.01 2.67
C PHE A 286 3.02 -7.20 3.54
N MET A 287 3.40 -7.17 4.81
CA MET A 287 3.18 -8.23 5.79
C MET A 287 2.59 -7.62 7.06
N SER A 288 1.26 -7.54 7.14
CA SER A 288 0.52 -6.83 8.18
C SER A 288 0.45 -7.62 9.50
N SER A 289 1.60 -7.86 10.12
CA SER A 289 1.78 -8.54 11.39
C SER A 289 3.00 -7.96 12.11
N SER A 290 3.10 -8.13 13.43
CA SER A 290 4.28 -7.71 14.19
C SER A 290 5.55 -8.43 13.72
N LEU A 291 6.70 -7.76 13.83
CA LEU A 291 7.99 -8.35 13.50
C LEU A 291 8.26 -9.64 14.31
N ASP A 292 7.89 -9.66 15.59
CA ASP A 292 8.02 -10.85 16.43
C ASP A 292 7.29 -12.06 15.81
N LYS A 293 6.01 -11.88 15.47
CA LYS A 293 5.21 -12.93 14.84
C LYS A 293 5.75 -13.33 13.47
N LEU A 294 6.20 -12.37 12.65
CA LEU A 294 6.81 -12.67 11.35
C LEU A 294 8.12 -13.46 11.49
N SER A 295 8.96 -13.10 12.45
CA SER A 295 10.21 -13.80 12.74
C SER A 295 9.97 -15.22 13.28
N SER A 296 8.87 -15.44 14.02
CA SER A 296 8.46 -16.76 14.52
C SER A 296 8.04 -17.72 13.41
N TYR A 297 7.55 -17.19 12.29
CA TYR A 297 7.18 -17.99 11.12
C TYR A 297 8.38 -18.41 10.27
N LEU A 298 9.54 -17.77 10.45
CA LEU A 298 10.77 -18.17 9.79
C LEU A 298 11.46 -19.29 10.56
N GLU A 299 11.71 -20.37 9.84
CA GLU A 299 12.65 -21.41 10.23
C GLU A 299 14.05 -20.81 10.46
N ASN A 300 14.81 -21.39 11.40
CA ASN A 300 16.10 -20.83 11.80
C ASN A 300 17.14 -20.85 10.66
N GLU A 301 17.04 -21.83 9.76
CA GLU A 301 17.89 -21.94 8.57
C GLU A 301 17.70 -20.76 7.60
N LYS A 302 16.54 -20.11 7.65
CA LYS A 302 16.21 -18.94 6.81
C LYS A 302 16.68 -17.61 7.41
N LYS A 303 17.13 -17.60 8.68
CA LYS A 303 17.65 -16.41 9.39
C LYS A 303 19.14 -16.21 9.12
N THR A 304 19.50 -16.21 7.83
CA THR A 304 20.90 -16.20 7.37
C THR A 304 21.62 -14.90 7.71
N ILE A 305 20.94 -13.76 7.66
CA ILE A 305 21.53 -12.45 7.97
C ILE A 305 21.81 -12.36 9.47
N THR A 306 20.86 -12.77 10.31
CA THR A 306 21.06 -12.86 11.76
C THR A 306 22.21 -13.80 12.09
N ARG A 307 22.27 -14.98 11.44
CA ARG A 307 23.35 -15.96 11.60
C ARG A 307 24.74 -15.38 11.30
N LEU A 308 24.89 -14.67 10.20
CA LEU A 308 26.16 -14.07 9.77
C LEU A 308 26.65 -12.97 10.74
N ASN A 309 25.76 -12.43 11.56
CA ASN A 309 26.06 -11.37 12.52
C ASN A 309 26.22 -11.88 13.98
N CYS A 310 26.26 -13.21 14.17
CA CYS A 310 26.50 -13.88 15.44
C CYS A 310 27.85 -14.62 15.42
N SER A 311 28.51 -14.70 16.57
CA SER A 311 29.82 -15.36 16.71
C SER A 311 29.70 -16.87 16.95
N SER A 312 28.54 -17.33 17.43
CA SER A 312 28.29 -18.71 17.80
C SER A 312 26.84 -19.15 17.62
N ASP A 313 26.60 -20.46 17.61
CA ASP A 313 25.26 -21.05 17.64
C ASP A 313 24.47 -20.66 18.87
N HIS A 314 25.15 -20.53 20.01
CA HIS A 314 24.50 -20.14 21.25
C HIS A 314 23.98 -18.70 21.21
N GLU A 315 24.79 -17.76 20.71
CA GLU A 315 24.35 -16.38 20.47
C GLU A 315 23.19 -16.33 19.49
N PHE A 316 23.32 -17.02 18.36
CA PHE A 316 22.28 -17.04 17.34
C PHE A 316 20.93 -17.52 17.89
N ASN A 317 20.92 -18.62 18.65
CA ASN A 317 19.70 -19.17 19.24
C ASN A 317 19.01 -18.21 20.21
N LEU A 318 19.71 -17.21 20.74
CA LEU A 318 19.09 -16.13 21.53
C LEU A 318 18.51 -15.02 20.65
N LEU A 319 19.10 -14.77 19.46
CA LEU A 319 18.69 -13.66 18.58
C LEU A 319 17.68 -14.08 17.48
N VAL A 320 17.23 -15.35 17.44
CA VAL A 320 16.24 -15.82 16.45
C VAL A 320 14.80 -15.34 16.68
N ARG A 321 14.54 -14.71 17.83
CA ARG A 321 13.25 -14.11 18.19
C ARG A 321 13.44 -12.66 18.59
N LYS A 322 12.36 -11.87 18.60
CA LYS A 322 12.41 -10.49 19.07
C LYS A 322 12.85 -10.47 20.55
N GLY A 323 13.71 -9.51 20.88
CA GLY A 323 14.16 -9.31 22.25
C GLY A 323 13.05 -8.76 23.15
N VAL A 324 13.37 -8.55 24.42
CA VAL A 324 12.44 -8.03 25.43
C VAL A 324 13.02 -6.73 25.97
N PHE A 325 12.31 -5.61 25.89
CA PHE A 325 12.90 -4.31 26.24
C PHE A 325 12.00 -3.51 27.20
N PRO A 326 12.56 -2.91 28.27
CA PRO A 326 11.78 -2.17 29.26
C PRO A 326 11.55 -0.72 28.81
N TYR A 327 10.73 -0.54 27.78
CA TYR A 327 10.51 0.76 27.12
C TYR A 327 10.19 1.91 28.08
N GLU A 328 9.24 1.71 28.99
CA GLU A 328 8.75 2.75 29.91
C GLU A 328 9.72 3.04 31.06
N TYR A 329 10.69 2.14 31.30
CA TYR A 329 11.75 2.35 32.27
C TYR A 329 12.85 3.27 31.73
N VAL A 330 13.08 3.24 30.42
CA VAL A 330 14.11 4.06 29.75
C VAL A 330 13.53 5.45 29.44
N ASP A 331 13.37 6.25 30.50
CA ASP A 331 12.78 7.59 30.46
C ASP A 331 13.81 8.75 30.49
N SER A 332 15.11 8.42 30.55
CA SER A 332 16.21 9.38 30.52
C SER A 332 17.53 8.76 30.03
N TRP A 333 18.47 9.60 29.61
CA TRP A 333 19.81 9.18 29.18
C TRP A 333 20.59 8.47 30.28
N ASP A 334 20.42 8.88 31.53
CA ASP A 334 21.10 8.26 32.67
C ASP A 334 20.74 6.78 32.84
N LYS A 335 19.51 6.39 32.48
CA LYS A 335 19.07 4.98 32.51
C LYS A 335 19.90 4.09 31.60
N LEU A 336 20.38 4.61 30.47
CA LEU A 336 21.22 3.85 29.55
C LEU A 336 22.61 3.53 30.12
N ASN A 337 23.05 4.27 31.15
CA ASN A 337 24.33 4.03 31.83
C ASN A 337 24.21 3.06 33.01
N GLU A 338 23.01 2.59 33.36
CA GLU A 338 22.83 1.63 34.43
C GLU A 338 23.51 0.30 34.11
N SER A 339 24.30 -0.20 35.06
CA SER A 339 25.13 -1.40 34.89
C SER A 339 24.45 -2.71 35.31
N ILE A 340 23.14 -2.66 35.53
CA ILE A 340 22.33 -3.80 35.94
C ILE A 340 21.11 -3.90 35.02
N LEU A 341 20.72 -5.13 34.70
CA LEU A 341 19.44 -5.35 34.05
C LEU A 341 18.31 -4.95 35.03
N PRO A 342 17.33 -4.12 34.61
CA PRO A 342 16.22 -3.72 35.46
C PRO A 342 15.44 -4.93 36.00
N ALA A 343 14.85 -4.78 37.18
CA ALA A 343 14.00 -5.82 37.76
C ALA A 343 12.77 -6.11 36.87
N LYS A 344 12.21 -7.31 36.97
CA LYS A 344 11.04 -7.76 36.17
C LYS A 344 9.88 -6.75 36.15
N THR A 345 9.60 -6.10 37.28
CA THR A 345 8.53 -5.09 37.40
C THR A 345 8.74 -3.84 36.54
N ALA A 346 9.97 -3.57 36.11
CA ALA A 346 10.30 -2.45 35.23
C ALA A 346 9.97 -2.72 33.74
N PHE A 347 9.57 -3.94 33.40
CA PHE A 347 9.16 -4.35 32.05
C PHE A 347 7.64 -4.30 31.85
N PHE A 348 6.89 -3.70 32.77
CA PHE A 348 5.45 -3.51 32.60
C PHE A 348 5.16 -2.65 31.35
N SER A 349 4.12 -3.01 30.61
CA SER A 349 3.64 -2.22 29.47
C SER A 349 2.28 -1.60 29.78
N HIS A 350 2.20 -0.28 29.92
CA HIS A 350 0.94 0.46 29.98
C HIS A 350 0.15 0.39 28.67
N LEU A 351 0.82 0.24 27.52
CA LEU A 351 0.16 0.11 26.21
C LEU A 351 -0.73 -1.15 26.15
N HIS A 352 -0.22 -2.27 26.66
CA HIS A 352 -0.92 -3.55 26.70
C HIS A 352 -1.57 -3.84 28.06
N ASN A 353 -1.25 -3.04 29.07
CA ASN A 353 -1.66 -3.20 30.46
C ASN A 353 -1.33 -4.61 30.99
N GLU A 354 -0.11 -5.06 30.74
CA GLU A 354 0.37 -6.40 31.09
C GLU A 354 1.81 -6.39 31.61
N ASP A 355 2.11 -7.34 32.51
CA ASP A 355 3.46 -7.64 32.97
C ASP A 355 4.19 -8.52 31.96
N VAL A 356 5.52 -8.41 31.91
CA VAL A 356 6.36 -9.36 31.17
C VAL A 356 6.19 -10.78 31.74
N THR A 357 6.19 -11.79 30.87
CA THR A 357 6.14 -13.19 31.29
C THR A 357 7.43 -13.60 32.00
N ASP A 358 7.38 -14.65 32.83
CA ASP A 358 8.60 -15.20 33.46
C ASP A 358 9.60 -15.72 32.41
N GLU A 359 9.09 -16.31 31.33
CA GLU A 359 9.90 -16.83 30.22
C GLU A 359 10.64 -15.69 29.50
N ASP A 360 9.94 -14.61 29.16
CA ASP A 360 10.52 -13.46 28.45
C ASP A 360 11.54 -12.72 29.32
N TYR A 361 11.27 -12.56 30.62
CA TYR A 361 12.24 -11.96 31.52
C TYR A 361 13.48 -12.85 31.69
N MET A 362 13.31 -14.17 31.82
CA MET A 362 14.44 -15.09 31.87
C MET A 362 15.25 -15.06 30.57
N HIS A 363 14.59 -14.91 29.43
CA HIS A 363 15.25 -14.70 28.15
C HIS A 363 16.10 -13.41 28.15
N ALA A 364 15.58 -12.29 28.66
CA ALA A 364 16.33 -11.04 28.82
C ALA A 364 17.59 -11.23 29.70
N VAL A 365 17.46 -11.95 30.82
CA VAL A 365 18.58 -12.30 31.71
C VAL A 365 19.63 -13.14 30.98
N ASN A 366 19.20 -14.14 30.22
CA ASN A 366 20.11 -14.98 29.43
C ASN A 366 20.87 -14.16 28.37
N VAL A 367 20.18 -13.27 27.66
CA VAL A 367 20.82 -12.36 26.68
C VAL A 367 21.84 -11.46 27.38
N TRP A 368 21.48 -10.82 28.49
CA TRP A 368 22.38 -9.97 29.27
C TRP A 368 23.68 -10.70 29.66
N ASN A 369 23.55 -11.92 30.19
CA ASN A 369 24.67 -12.71 30.66
C ASN A 369 25.52 -13.29 29.52
N THR A 370 24.89 -13.86 28.49
CA THR A 370 25.58 -14.50 27.36
C THR A 370 26.42 -13.50 26.57
N PHE A 371 25.88 -12.31 26.32
CA PHE A 371 26.58 -11.25 25.59
C PHE A 371 27.47 -10.38 26.49
N ARG A 372 27.53 -10.67 27.80
CA ARG A 372 28.34 -9.96 28.80
C ARG A 372 28.13 -8.46 28.76
N LEU A 373 26.87 -8.05 28.72
CA LEU A 373 26.50 -6.65 28.59
C LEU A 373 26.75 -5.92 29.91
N GLU A 374 27.40 -4.76 29.81
CA GLU A 374 27.84 -3.97 30.96
C GLU A 374 26.87 -2.84 31.30
N THR A 375 26.05 -2.40 30.34
CA THR A 375 25.12 -1.27 30.50
C THR A 375 23.79 -1.52 29.80
N LEU A 376 22.72 -0.89 30.29
CA LEU A 376 21.40 -0.93 29.65
C LEU A 376 21.43 -0.36 28.23
N GLY A 377 22.32 0.60 27.96
CA GLY A 377 22.61 1.07 26.61
C GLY A 377 23.11 -0.05 25.71
N GLN A 378 24.12 -0.82 26.11
CA GLN A 378 24.62 -1.94 25.28
C GLN A 378 23.54 -3.02 25.08
N TYR A 379 22.66 -3.23 26.06
CA TYR A 379 21.48 -4.09 25.91
C TYR A 379 20.51 -3.55 24.86
N SER A 380 20.23 -2.25 24.88
CA SER A 380 19.44 -1.58 23.86
C SER A 380 20.06 -1.67 22.46
N ASP A 381 21.38 -1.51 22.35
CA ASP A 381 22.07 -1.63 21.05
C ASP A 381 21.92 -3.04 20.47
N LEU A 382 22.05 -4.08 21.31
CA LEU A 382 21.85 -5.45 20.89
C LEU A 382 20.39 -5.73 20.53
N TYR A 383 19.44 -5.20 21.31
CA TYR A 383 18.01 -5.28 21.02
C TYR A 383 17.69 -4.70 19.64
N LEU A 384 18.15 -3.47 19.38
CA LEU A 384 17.95 -2.78 18.12
C LEU A 384 18.65 -3.51 16.95
N LYS A 385 19.86 -4.02 17.18
CA LYS A 385 20.56 -4.87 16.19
C LYS A 385 19.73 -6.08 15.83
N THR A 386 19.16 -6.78 16.81
CA THR A 386 18.31 -7.96 16.57
C THR A 386 17.08 -7.60 15.74
N ASP A 387 16.40 -6.49 16.06
CA ASP A 387 15.22 -6.04 15.30
C ASP A 387 15.55 -5.76 13.84
N VAL A 388 16.64 -5.04 13.56
CA VAL A 388 17.06 -4.73 12.19
C VAL A 388 17.45 -6.00 11.42
N LEU A 389 18.15 -6.94 12.05
CA LEU A 389 18.58 -8.19 11.39
C LEU A 389 17.40 -9.13 11.13
N LEU A 390 16.47 -9.26 12.07
CA LEU A 390 15.25 -10.03 11.89
C LEU A 390 14.36 -9.41 10.81
N LEU A 391 14.24 -8.08 10.77
CA LEU A 391 13.52 -7.38 9.69
C LEU A 391 14.16 -7.68 8.33
N ALA A 392 15.48 -7.66 8.24
CA ALA A 392 16.20 -8.00 7.01
C ALA A 392 15.95 -9.45 6.59
N ASP A 393 16.05 -10.41 7.51
CA ASP A 393 15.76 -11.83 7.23
C ASP A 393 14.31 -12.03 6.79
N VAL A 394 13.33 -11.46 7.51
CA VAL A 394 11.91 -11.54 7.17
C VAL A 394 11.64 -10.99 5.77
N PHE A 395 12.15 -9.79 5.47
CA PHE A 395 11.85 -9.15 4.20
C PHE A 395 12.62 -9.75 3.03
N GLU A 396 13.88 -10.19 3.19
CA GLU A 396 14.61 -10.89 2.13
C GLU A 396 14.00 -12.26 1.81
N ASN A 397 13.47 -12.99 2.81
CA ASN A 397 12.71 -14.22 2.55
C ASN A 397 11.39 -13.96 1.82
N PHE A 398 10.66 -12.91 2.19
CA PHE A 398 9.46 -12.47 1.47
C PHE A 398 9.80 -12.06 0.03
N ARG A 399 10.90 -11.34 -0.14
CA ARG A 399 11.43 -10.91 -1.45
C ARG A 399 11.78 -12.09 -2.33
N GLN A 400 12.49 -13.08 -1.80
CA GLN A 400 12.83 -14.30 -2.54
C GLN A 400 11.57 -15.07 -2.94
N THR A 401 10.59 -15.18 -2.04
CA THR A 401 9.31 -15.83 -2.33
C THR A 401 8.55 -15.12 -3.45
N CYS A 402 8.50 -13.78 -3.44
CA CYS A 402 7.87 -12.99 -4.52
C CYS A 402 8.62 -13.14 -5.85
N LEU A 403 9.94 -13.23 -5.82
CA LEU A 403 10.75 -13.47 -7.02
C LEU A 403 10.53 -14.88 -7.58
N SER A 404 10.42 -15.89 -6.73
CA SER A 404 10.12 -17.26 -7.16
C SER A 404 8.68 -17.39 -7.69
N ALA A 405 7.70 -16.81 -7.00
CA ALA A 405 6.29 -16.96 -7.34
C ALA A 405 5.82 -16.05 -8.49
N TYR A 406 6.23 -14.78 -8.47
CA TYR A 406 5.74 -13.74 -9.39
C TYR A 406 6.83 -13.18 -10.30
N GLN A 407 8.11 -13.47 -9.99
CA GLN A 407 9.27 -12.87 -10.65
C GLN A 407 9.21 -11.33 -10.58
N LEU A 408 8.64 -10.82 -9.49
CA LEU A 408 8.51 -9.40 -9.15
C LEU A 408 9.29 -9.15 -7.87
N ASP A 409 10.07 -8.08 -7.85
CA ASP A 409 10.79 -7.67 -6.65
C ASP A 409 9.90 -6.70 -5.84
N PRO A 410 9.46 -7.07 -4.61
CA PRO A 410 8.58 -6.23 -3.79
C PRO A 410 9.16 -4.85 -3.50
N LEU A 411 10.49 -4.66 -3.57
CA LEU A 411 11.13 -3.38 -3.33
C LEU A 411 10.78 -2.29 -4.37
N TYR A 412 10.20 -2.66 -5.51
CA TYR A 412 9.69 -1.70 -6.51
C TYR A 412 8.34 -1.11 -6.14
N TYR A 413 7.65 -1.74 -5.19
CA TYR A 413 6.28 -1.41 -4.82
C TYR A 413 6.28 -0.64 -3.51
N TYR A 414 5.16 0.03 -3.24
CA TYR A 414 4.92 0.67 -1.94
C TYR A 414 4.14 -0.25 -0.99
N THR A 415 3.36 -1.20 -1.53
CA THR A 415 2.40 -2.01 -0.77
C THR A 415 2.15 -3.37 -1.44
N ALA A 416 1.67 -4.36 -0.68
CA ALA A 416 1.25 -5.65 -1.22
C ALA A 416 0.15 -5.57 -2.30
N PRO A 417 -0.90 -4.71 -2.18
CA PRO A 417 -1.88 -4.55 -3.26
C PRO A 417 -1.28 -4.13 -4.59
N GLY A 418 -0.28 -3.23 -4.59
CA GLY A 418 0.40 -2.82 -5.81
C GLY A 418 1.20 -3.97 -6.43
N LEU A 419 1.90 -4.75 -5.61
CA LEU A 419 2.62 -5.94 -6.04
C LEU A 419 1.67 -7.01 -6.61
N ALA A 420 0.56 -7.28 -5.93
CA ALA A 420 -0.43 -8.26 -6.34
C ALA A 420 -1.12 -7.86 -7.66
N PHE A 421 -1.39 -6.58 -7.85
CA PHE A 421 -1.98 -6.06 -9.08
C PHE A 421 -1.04 -6.27 -10.28
N ASP A 422 0.24 -5.93 -10.14
CA ASP A 422 1.23 -6.19 -11.19
C ASP A 422 1.48 -7.70 -11.41
N ALA A 423 1.43 -8.51 -10.35
CA ALA A 423 1.51 -9.96 -10.46
C ALA A 423 0.36 -10.50 -11.31
N MET A 424 -0.86 -10.04 -11.06
CA MET A 424 -2.05 -10.40 -11.83
C MET A 424 -1.89 -9.99 -13.31
N LEU A 425 -1.49 -8.75 -13.59
CA LEU A 425 -1.27 -8.29 -14.97
C LEU A 425 -0.20 -9.13 -15.68
N LYS A 426 0.87 -9.50 -14.98
CA LYS A 426 1.95 -10.31 -15.52
C LYS A 426 1.57 -11.77 -15.76
N ILE A 427 0.77 -12.36 -14.89
CA ILE A 427 0.34 -13.77 -15.04
C ILE A 427 -0.71 -13.87 -16.16
N THR A 428 -1.70 -12.98 -16.16
CA THR A 428 -2.83 -13.04 -17.09
C THR A 428 -2.52 -12.43 -18.45
N GLN A 429 -1.54 -11.52 -18.53
CA GLN A 429 -1.25 -10.70 -19.71
C GLN A 429 -2.46 -9.88 -20.21
N VAL A 430 -3.47 -9.70 -19.34
CA VAL A 430 -4.67 -8.93 -19.65
C VAL A 430 -4.30 -7.46 -19.86
N LYS A 431 -4.96 -6.82 -20.82
CA LYS A 431 -4.87 -5.38 -21.03
C LYS A 431 -6.13 -4.73 -20.48
N LEU A 432 -5.98 -4.07 -19.32
CA LEU A 432 -7.06 -3.30 -18.73
C LEU A 432 -7.10 -1.92 -19.37
N GLU A 433 -8.23 -1.55 -19.98
CA GLU A 433 -8.47 -0.20 -20.45
C GLU A 433 -8.83 0.69 -19.25
N LEU A 434 -8.19 1.85 -19.15
CA LEU A 434 -8.51 2.86 -18.14
C LEU A 434 -9.52 3.85 -18.70
N PHE A 435 -10.47 4.29 -17.87
CA PHE A 435 -11.40 5.34 -18.27
C PHE A 435 -10.67 6.64 -18.65
N THR A 436 -10.96 7.13 -19.84
CA THR A 436 -10.51 8.44 -20.35
C THR A 436 -11.64 9.49 -20.28
N ASP A 437 -12.86 9.07 -19.99
CA ASP A 437 -14.02 9.94 -19.76
C ASP A 437 -14.32 10.07 -18.26
N ILE A 438 -14.25 11.30 -17.75
CA ILE A 438 -14.52 11.63 -16.35
C ILE A 438 -15.97 11.30 -15.94
N ASP A 439 -16.94 11.35 -16.87
CA ASP A 439 -18.32 11.01 -16.56
C ASP A 439 -18.50 9.51 -16.31
N MET A 440 -17.74 8.65 -17.01
CA MET A 440 -17.72 7.22 -16.73
C MET A 440 -17.13 6.95 -15.35
N VAL A 441 -15.97 7.58 -15.04
CA VAL A 441 -15.34 7.47 -13.71
C VAL A 441 -16.33 7.84 -12.60
N MET A 442 -16.99 9.00 -12.74
CA MET A 442 -17.98 9.46 -11.76
C MET A 442 -19.16 8.49 -11.65
N LEU A 443 -19.63 7.91 -12.76
CA LEU A 443 -20.71 6.94 -12.73
C LEU A 443 -20.30 5.67 -11.97
N ILE A 444 -19.11 5.13 -12.24
CA ILE A 444 -18.59 3.96 -11.54
C ILE A 444 -18.39 4.26 -10.06
N GLU A 445 -17.75 5.37 -9.71
CA GLU A 445 -17.58 5.78 -8.31
C GLU A 445 -18.91 5.91 -7.58
N THR A 446 -19.95 6.46 -8.21
CA THR A 446 -21.30 6.50 -7.62
C THR A 446 -21.93 5.12 -7.45
N GLY A 447 -21.48 4.08 -8.16
CA GLY A 447 -21.96 2.70 -8.07
C GLY A 447 -21.21 1.81 -7.10
N ILE A 448 -19.99 2.17 -6.68
CA ILE A 448 -19.18 1.34 -5.77
C ILE A 448 -19.87 1.20 -4.41
N ARG A 449 -20.04 -0.05 -3.96
CA ARG A 449 -20.57 -0.41 -2.63
C ARG A 449 -19.60 -1.37 -1.95
N GLY A 450 -19.53 -1.29 -0.62
CA GLY A 450 -18.79 -2.26 0.19
C GLY A 450 -19.57 -3.55 0.42
N GLY A 451 -19.04 -4.42 1.28
CA GLY A 451 -19.74 -5.61 1.75
C GLY A 451 -21.05 -5.25 2.45
N VAL A 452 -22.11 -6.00 2.13
CA VAL A 452 -23.40 -5.84 2.78
C VAL A 452 -23.31 -6.36 4.21
N SER A 453 -23.60 -5.50 5.18
CA SER A 453 -23.69 -5.87 6.59
C SER A 453 -25.05 -5.42 7.13
N GLN A 454 -25.85 -6.39 7.60
CA GLN A 454 -27.20 -6.18 8.08
C GLN A 454 -27.35 -6.72 9.50
N CYS A 455 -27.59 -5.84 10.46
CA CYS A 455 -27.97 -6.24 11.81
C CYS A 455 -29.49 -6.36 11.86
N SER A 456 -30.01 -7.58 11.81
CA SER A 456 -31.45 -7.84 12.01
C SER A 456 -31.77 -7.92 13.51
N ASN A 457 -32.97 -7.48 13.91
CA ASN A 457 -33.42 -7.48 15.32
C ASN A 457 -33.78 -8.89 15.85
N ARG A 458 -33.30 -9.96 15.23
CA ARG A 458 -33.62 -11.33 15.63
C ARG A 458 -32.55 -11.83 16.60
N TYR A 459 -32.91 -11.94 17.88
CA TYR A 459 -32.07 -12.63 18.87
C TYR A 459 -32.31 -14.13 18.78
N ALA A 460 -31.24 -14.89 18.55
CA ALA A 460 -31.27 -16.35 18.62
C ALA A 460 -30.19 -16.80 19.60
N LYS A 461 -30.56 -17.71 20.51
CA LYS A 461 -29.65 -18.33 21.47
C LYS A 461 -29.69 -19.84 21.23
N ALA A 462 -28.52 -20.45 21.05
CA ALA A 462 -28.42 -21.90 21.03
C ALA A 462 -28.78 -22.47 22.40
N ASN A 463 -29.37 -23.65 22.42
CA ASN A 463 -29.58 -24.47 23.61
C ASN A 463 -29.33 -25.92 23.22
N ASN A 464 -28.10 -26.41 23.43
CA ASN A 464 -27.79 -27.80 23.11
C ASN A 464 -26.80 -28.38 24.11
N LYS A 465 -26.76 -29.71 24.17
CA LYS A 465 -25.96 -30.50 25.12
C LYS A 465 -24.45 -30.23 25.11
N TYR A 466 -23.93 -29.55 24.09
CA TYR A 466 -22.51 -29.21 23.98
C TYR A 466 -22.16 -27.89 24.69
N MET A 467 -23.13 -27.19 25.28
CA MET A 467 -22.95 -25.89 25.94
C MET A 467 -22.59 -25.98 27.44
N GLY A 468 -22.32 -27.18 27.97
CA GLY A 468 -21.92 -27.38 29.37
C GLY A 468 -22.96 -26.84 30.37
N GLU A 469 -22.52 -26.07 31.35
CA GLU A 469 -23.38 -25.47 32.39
C GLU A 469 -24.42 -24.49 31.84
N SER A 470 -24.24 -23.99 30.61
CA SER A 470 -25.20 -23.09 29.96
C SER A 470 -26.34 -23.82 29.23
N TYR A 471 -26.34 -25.16 29.21
CA TYR A 471 -27.40 -25.97 28.62
C TYR A 471 -28.58 -26.12 29.59
N ASP A 472 -29.78 -25.80 29.11
CA ASP A 472 -31.03 -26.00 29.83
C ASP A 472 -31.75 -27.22 29.27
N SER A 473 -31.77 -28.31 30.04
CA SER A 473 -32.44 -29.56 29.68
C SER A 473 -33.97 -29.46 29.69
N SER A 474 -34.54 -28.41 30.28
CA SER A 474 -35.97 -28.14 30.31
C SER A 474 -36.47 -27.36 29.09
N ALA A 475 -35.55 -26.71 28.36
CA ALA A 475 -35.85 -25.96 27.15
C ALA A 475 -35.63 -26.77 25.86
N LEU A 476 -36.28 -26.36 24.77
CA LEU A 476 -36.12 -27.00 23.46
C LEU A 476 -34.67 -26.93 22.98
N THR A 477 -34.20 -28.01 22.35
CA THR A 477 -32.86 -28.05 21.77
C THR A 477 -32.78 -27.17 20.52
N SER A 478 -31.80 -26.27 20.47
CA SER A 478 -31.52 -25.38 19.33
C SER A 478 -30.03 -25.27 19.04
N TYR A 479 -29.69 -25.12 17.76
CA TYR A 479 -28.33 -24.97 17.26
C TYR A 479 -28.22 -23.68 16.45
N LEU A 480 -27.05 -23.07 16.46
CA LEU A 480 -26.67 -21.99 15.55
C LEU A 480 -25.67 -22.55 14.54
N ILE A 481 -25.91 -22.27 13.26
CA ILE A 481 -25.03 -22.68 12.17
C ILE A 481 -24.41 -21.42 11.58
N TYR A 482 -23.08 -21.42 11.48
CA TYR A 482 -22.31 -20.37 10.83
C TYR A 482 -21.86 -20.85 9.46
N TYR A 483 -22.09 -20.02 8.44
CA TYR A 483 -21.60 -20.25 7.09
C TYR A 483 -20.63 -19.13 6.72
N ASP A 484 -19.48 -19.51 6.18
CA ASP A 484 -18.49 -18.59 5.64
C ASP A 484 -18.13 -19.02 4.23
N VAL A 485 -18.05 -18.06 3.32
CA VAL A 485 -17.67 -18.32 1.93
C VAL A 485 -16.17 -18.20 1.82
N ASN A 486 -15.51 -19.34 1.62
CA ASN A 486 -14.06 -19.41 1.39
C ASN A 486 -13.67 -18.51 0.20
N ASN A 487 -12.89 -17.45 0.47
CA ASN A 487 -12.40 -16.51 -0.52
C ASN A 487 -13.51 -15.92 -1.45
N LEU A 488 -14.55 -15.33 -0.83
CA LEU A 488 -15.69 -14.73 -1.55
C LEU A 488 -15.28 -13.84 -2.73
N TYR A 489 -14.33 -12.91 -2.52
CA TYR A 489 -13.89 -12.01 -3.58
C TYR A 489 -13.09 -12.73 -4.67
N GLY A 490 -12.21 -13.67 -4.32
CA GLY A 490 -11.48 -14.46 -5.30
C GLY A 490 -12.42 -15.26 -6.20
N ARG A 491 -13.43 -15.93 -5.62
CA ARG A 491 -14.46 -16.63 -6.40
C ARG A 491 -15.23 -15.69 -7.33
N THR A 492 -15.54 -14.48 -6.86
CA THR A 492 -16.22 -13.46 -7.68
C THR A 492 -15.32 -12.95 -8.82
N MET A 493 -14.00 -12.91 -8.61
CA MET A 493 -13.01 -12.50 -9.62
C MET A 493 -12.78 -13.55 -10.72
N GLU A 494 -13.28 -14.78 -10.55
CA GLU A 494 -13.27 -15.83 -11.59
C GLU A 494 -14.46 -15.71 -12.57
N GLU A 495 -15.37 -14.76 -12.31
CA GLU A 495 -16.52 -14.50 -13.16
C GLU A 495 -16.17 -13.49 -14.27
N PHE A 496 -17.04 -13.36 -15.28
CA PHE A 496 -16.91 -12.35 -16.33
C PHE A 496 -16.99 -10.93 -15.73
N LEU A 497 -15.91 -10.16 -15.87
CA LEU A 497 -15.73 -8.85 -15.26
C LEU A 497 -15.22 -7.82 -16.28
N PRO A 498 -15.64 -6.54 -16.18
CA PRO A 498 -15.24 -5.51 -17.13
C PRO A 498 -13.72 -5.32 -17.23
N TYR A 499 -13.17 -5.38 -18.44
CA TYR A 499 -11.74 -5.08 -18.67
C TYR A 499 -11.47 -4.06 -19.78
N GLY A 500 -12.42 -3.77 -20.68
CA GLY A 500 -12.20 -2.78 -21.74
C GLY A 500 -13.38 -2.50 -22.66
N GLU A 501 -13.12 -1.77 -23.73
CA GLU A 501 -14.05 -1.29 -24.75
C GLU A 501 -15.24 -0.51 -24.16
N PHE A 502 -14.94 0.36 -23.19
CA PHE A 502 -15.94 1.12 -22.45
C PHE A 502 -16.58 2.20 -23.33
N SER A 503 -17.90 2.16 -23.46
CA SER A 503 -18.65 3.17 -24.23
C SER A 503 -20.01 3.46 -23.64
N PHE A 504 -20.46 4.71 -23.72
CA PHE A 504 -21.86 5.02 -23.44
C PHE A 504 -22.75 4.49 -24.56
N VAL A 505 -23.92 3.97 -24.18
CA VAL A 505 -24.96 3.58 -25.14
C VAL A 505 -25.94 4.74 -25.27
N ASP A 506 -26.06 5.31 -26.48
CA ASP A 506 -26.94 6.46 -26.74
C ASP A 506 -28.43 6.09 -26.60
N GLU A 507 -28.83 4.94 -27.14
CA GLU A 507 -30.21 4.43 -27.11
C GLU A 507 -30.24 3.01 -26.50
N PRO A 508 -30.27 2.88 -25.17
CA PRO A 508 -30.20 1.58 -24.51
C PRO A 508 -31.52 0.79 -24.67
N ASN A 509 -31.43 -0.42 -25.21
CA ASN A 509 -32.53 -1.37 -25.27
C ASN A 509 -32.56 -2.24 -24.00
N ILE A 510 -33.59 -2.07 -23.16
CA ILE A 510 -33.76 -2.80 -21.90
C ILE A 510 -33.86 -4.30 -22.12
N GLU A 511 -34.63 -4.74 -23.11
CA GLU A 511 -34.85 -6.16 -23.39
C GLU A 511 -33.54 -6.84 -23.79
N CYS A 512 -32.72 -6.17 -24.60
CA CYS A 512 -31.37 -6.63 -24.93
C CYS A 512 -30.48 -6.78 -23.68
N ILE A 513 -30.50 -5.80 -22.77
CA ILE A 513 -29.70 -5.83 -21.53
C ILE A 513 -30.16 -6.96 -20.59
N LEU A 514 -31.48 -7.14 -20.43
CA LEU A 514 -32.05 -8.15 -19.54
C LEU A 514 -31.90 -9.58 -20.08
N ASN A 515 -31.88 -9.74 -21.40
CA ASN A 515 -31.67 -11.04 -22.06
C ASN A 515 -30.20 -11.35 -22.36
N ASN A 516 -29.26 -10.41 -22.11
CA ASN A 516 -27.83 -10.60 -22.34
C ASN A 516 -27.28 -11.73 -21.46
N PRO A 517 -26.70 -12.82 -21.99
CA PRO A 517 -26.15 -13.91 -21.17
C PRO A 517 -25.11 -13.42 -20.15
N ASP A 518 -25.01 -14.10 -19.01
CA ASP A 518 -24.06 -13.73 -17.93
C ASP A 518 -22.59 -13.95 -18.33
N ASP A 519 -22.37 -14.83 -19.29
CA ASP A 519 -21.10 -15.26 -19.89
C ASP A 519 -20.86 -14.64 -21.28
N SER A 520 -21.64 -13.64 -21.66
CA SER A 520 -21.44 -12.93 -22.93
C SER A 520 -20.13 -12.13 -22.90
N ASP A 521 -19.44 -12.05 -24.05
CA ASP A 521 -18.27 -11.16 -24.23
C ASP A 521 -18.58 -9.68 -23.91
N ILE A 522 -19.87 -9.28 -23.96
CA ILE A 522 -20.32 -7.93 -23.70
C ILE A 522 -21.19 -7.88 -22.45
N GLY A 523 -20.92 -6.91 -21.59
CA GLY A 523 -21.72 -6.61 -20.40
C GLY A 523 -22.11 -5.15 -20.31
N TYR A 524 -22.96 -4.84 -19.31
CA TYR A 524 -23.50 -3.50 -19.10
C TYR A 524 -23.47 -3.04 -17.63
N ILE A 525 -23.10 -1.78 -17.42
CA ILE A 525 -23.32 -1.07 -16.15
C ILE A 525 -24.46 -0.10 -16.38
N VAL A 526 -25.53 -0.26 -15.61
CA VAL A 526 -26.79 0.44 -15.79
C VAL A 526 -26.95 1.45 -14.68
N ASN A 527 -27.31 2.69 -15.04
CA ASN A 527 -27.85 3.68 -14.13
C ASN A 527 -29.35 3.74 -14.34
N CYS A 528 -30.14 3.36 -13.34
CA CYS A 528 -31.59 3.28 -13.45
C CYS A 528 -32.32 3.75 -12.18
N ASP A 529 -33.64 3.90 -12.30
CA ASP A 529 -34.55 4.09 -11.19
C ASP A 529 -35.32 2.79 -10.95
N LEU A 530 -35.33 2.33 -9.69
CA LEU A 530 -36.01 1.11 -9.26
C LEU A 530 -37.04 1.46 -8.20
N ASP A 531 -38.28 0.99 -8.37
CA ASP A 531 -39.28 1.00 -7.31
C ASP A 531 -39.22 -0.28 -6.49
N TYR A 532 -39.52 -0.12 -5.21
CA TYR A 532 -39.59 -1.20 -4.24
C TYR A 532 -41.06 -1.43 -3.86
N PRO A 533 -41.75 -2.39 -4.50
CA PRO A 533 -43.18 -2.60 -4.26
C PRO A 533 -43.48 -2.92 -2.80
N ARG A 534 -44.61 -2.41 -2.30
CA ARG A 534 -44.97 -2.50 -0.86
C ARG A 534 -45.21 -3.94 -0.42
N GLU A 535 -45.70 -4.77 -1.32
CA GLU A 535 -45.93 -6.19 -1.12
C GLU A 535 -44.64 -6.98 -0.78
N LEU A 536 -43.46 -6.46 -1.15
CA LEU A 536 -42.17 -7.08 -0.82
C LEU A 536 -41.61 -6.62 0.54
N HIS A 537 -42.21 -5.63 1.20
CA HIS A 537 -41.62 -5.02 2.39
C HIS A 537 -41.53 -5.99 3.56
N GLU A 538 -42.52 -6.88 3.70
CA GLU A 538 -42.52 -7.88 4.77
C GLU A 538 -41.47 -8.97 4.52
N SER A 539 -41.47 -9.58 3.33
CA SER A 539 -40.55 -10.67 2.97
C SER A 539 -39.09 -10.23 2.93
N HIS A 540 -38.83 -9.00 2.48
CA HIS A 540 -37.47 -8.47 2.36
C HIS A 540 -37.02 -7.64 3.56
N SER A 541 -37.85 -7.49 4.59
CA SER A 541 -37.55 -6.67 5.78
C SER A 541 -36.20 -7.01 6.45
N ASN A 542 -35.80 -8.29 6.43
CA ASN A 542 -34.56 -8.73 7.05
C ASN A 542 -33.31 -8.48 6.20
N LEU A 543 -33.45 -8.51 4.87
CA LEU A 543 -32.35 -8.32 3.93
C LEU A 543 -32.85 -7.59 2.67
N PRO A 544 -33.14 -6.27 2.77
CA PRO A 544 -33.58 -5.50 1.61
C PRO A 544 -32.55 -5.55 0.48
N LEU A 545 -33.01 -5.37 -0.76
CA LEU A 545 -32.14 -5.39 -1.94
C LEU A 545 -31.60 -3.98 -2.24
N ALA A 546 -30.59 -3.90 -3.12
CA ALA A 546 -30.02 -2.65 -3.63
C ALA A 546 -29.48 -1.69 -2.53
N PRO A 547 -28.40 -2.04 -1.83
CA PRO A 547 -27.84 -1.20 -0.76
C PRO A 547 -27.38 0.18 -1.24
N GLU A 548 -27.60 1.20 -0.42
CA GLU A 548 -27.28 2.59 -0.74
C GLU A 548 -26.55 3.31 0.39
N HIS A 549 -25.71 4.28 0.03
CA HIS A 549 -25.00 5.09 1.01
C HIS A 549 -25.89 6.23 1.53
N MET A 550 -26.29 6.17 2.79
CA MET A 550 -27.13 7.19 3.44
C MET A 550 -26.54 7.64 4.77
N ILE A 551 -26.86 8.87 5.18
CA ILE A 551 -26.59 9.31 6.54
C ILE A 551 -27.69 8.69 7.43
N PRO A 552 -27.33 7.99 8.52
CA PRO A 552 -28.30 7.45 9.45
C PRO A 552 -29.32 8.53 9.90
N PRO A 553 -30.63 8.28 9.82
CA PRO A 553 -31.64 9.29 10.17
C PRO A 553 -31.66 9.54 11.69
N ALA A 554 -31.84 10.80 12.07
CA ALA A 554 -32.18 11.17 13.45
C ALA A 554 -33.63 10.74 13.77
N PRO A 555 -33.98 10.39 15.03
CA PRO A 555 -33.16 10.41 16.24
C PRO A 555 -32.31 9.15 16.47
N TYR A 556 -32.45 8.12 15.62
CA TYR A 556 -31.84 6.80 15.83
C TYR A 556 -30.31 6.79 15.81
N SER A 557 -29.69 7.81 15.20
CA SER A 557 -28.24 7.97 15.19
C SER A 557 -27.85 9.45 15.13
N LYS A 558 -26.81 9.81 15.89
CA LYS A 558 -26.17 11.13 15.85
C LYS A 558 -25.06 11.22 14.80
N SER A 559 -24.78 10.13 14.07
CA SER A 559 -23.69 10.07 13.12
C SER A 559 -24.00 10.92 11.88
N LYS A 560 -23.04 11.77 11.49
CA LYS A 560 -23.09 12.55 10.25
C LYS A 560 -22.38 11.86 9.08
N LEU A 561 -21.89 10.64 9.28
CA LEU A 561 -21.16 9.88 8.27
C LEU A 561 -22.13 9.05 7.45
N LYS A 562 -21.90 8.99 6.13
CA LYS A 562 -22.63 8.05 5.26
C LYS A 562 -22.23 6.63 5.65
N LYS A 563 -23.22 5.75 5.79
CA LYS A 563 -23.05 4.30 5.93
C LYS A 563 -23.79 3.60 4.81
N LEU A 564 -23.40 2.36 4.53
CA LEU A 564 -24.13 1.50 3.60
C LEU A 564 -25.38 0.97 4.31
N PHE A 565 -26.56 1.22 3.75
CA PHE A 565 -27.85 0.81 4.29
C PHE A 565 -28.60 -0.08 3.31
N LEU A 566 -29.28 -1.08 3.86
CA LEU A 566 -30.31 -1.82 3.15
C LEU A 566 -31.66 -1.19 3.51
N THR A 567 -32.34 -0.60 2.54
CA THR A 567 -33.62 0.08 2.77
C THR A 567 -34.65 -0.40 1.76
N LEU A 568 -35.92 -0.38 2.15
CA LEU A 568 -37.07 -0.67 1.30
C LEU A 568 -37.53 0.57 0.49
N TYR A 569 -36.70 1.62 0.44
CA TYR A 569 -37.02 2.83 -0.32
C TYR A 569 -36.81 2.63 -1.82
N PRO A 570 -37.54 3.38 -2.67
CA PRO A 570 -37.22 3.46 -4.08
C PRO A 570 -35.78 3.91 -4.31
N LYS A 571 -35.12 3.32 -5.30
CA LYS A 571 -33.76 3.68 -5.71
C LYS A 571 -33.83 4.61 -6.91
N ARG A 572 -33.06 5.69 -6.87
CA ARG A 572 -33.01 6.71 -7.93
C ARG A 572 -31.58 6.95 -8.34
N ASN A 573 -31.33 7.03 -9.63
CA ASN A 573 -29.99 7.08 -10.22
C ASN A 573 -29.07 5.98 -9.67
N TYR A 574 -29.61 4.78 -9.50
CA TYR A 574 -28.90 3.65 -8.93
C TYR A 574 -28.02 2.99 -9.99
N VAL A 575 -26.72 2.95 -9.73
CA VAL A 575 -25.73 2.37 -10.64
C VAL A 575 -25.42 0.95 -10.21
N LEU A 576 -25.59 -0.02 -11.11
CA LEU A 576 -25.35 -1.43 -10.85
C LEU A 576 -24.95 -2.20 -12.11
N HIS A 577 -24.30 -3.35 -11.89
CA HIS A 577 -24.03 -4.33 -12.93
C HIS A 577 -25.33 -4.97 -13.44
N TYR A 578 -25.43 -5.27 -14.75
CA TYR A 578 -26.65 -5.83 -15.34
C TYR A 578 -27.08 -7.16 -14.69
N ARG A 579 -26.15 -8.02 -14.27
CA ARG A 579 -26.44 -9.24 -13.51
C ARG A 579 -27.21 -8.96 -12.21
N ASN A 580 -26.82 -7.92 -11.48
CA ASN A 580 -27.53 -7.49 -10.27
C ASN A 580 -28.91 -6.91 -10.61
N LEU A 581 -29.03 -6.19 -11.72
CA LEU A 581 -30.33 -5.69 -12.19
C LEU A 581 -31.28 -6.85 -12.48
N LYS A 582 -30.85 -7.87 -13.24
CA LYS A 582 -31.65 -9.08 -13.49
C LYS A 582 -32.11 -9.74 -12.19
N MET A 583 -31.18 -9.95 -11.25
CA MET A 583 -31.49 -10.54 -9.95
C MET A 583 -32.52 -9.70 -9.20
N TYR A 584 -32.37 -8.38 -9.15
CA TYR A 584 -33.32 -7.51 -8.46
C TYR A 584 -34.72 -7.54 -9.08
N LEU A 585 -34.84 -7.56 -10.41
CA LEU A 585 -36.13 -7.69 -11.09
C LEU A 585 -36.76 -9.07 -10.87
N GLN A 586 -35.97 -10.13 -10.89
CA GLN A 586 -36.43 -11.49 -10.56
C GLN A 586 -36.95 -11.58 -9.12
N GLN A 587 -36.37 -10.82 -8.19
CA GLN A 587 -36.84 -10.70 -6.81
C GLN A 587 -38.01 -9.69 -6.67
N GLY A 588 -38.53 -9.13 -7.76
CA GLY A 588 -39.75 -8.33 -7.77
C GLY A 588 -39.57 -6.81 -7.72
N LEU A 589 -38.35 -6.27 -7.73
CA LEU A 589 -38.17 -4.82 -7.91
C LEU A 589 -38.69 -4.41 -9.29
N THR A 590 -39.22 -3.19 -9.40
CA THR A 590 -39.78 -2.69 -10.67
C THR A 590 -38.84 -1.66 -11.30
N LEU A 591 -38.43 -1.87 -12.55
CA LEU A 591 -37.65 -0.90 -13.31
C LEU A 591 -38.54 0.25 -13.77
N VAL A 592 -38.25 1.47 -13.32
CA VAL A 592 -39.01 2.67 -13.68
C VAL A 592 -38.46 3.30 -14.95
N LYS A 593 -37.14 3.51 -15.00
CA LYS A 593 -36.44 4.05 -16.18
C LYS A 593 -34.95 3.75 -16.16
N ILE A 594 -34.34 3.76 -17.34
CA ILE A 594 -32.88 3.80 -17.52
C ILE A 594 -32.45 5.23 -17.78
N ASN A 595 -31.42 5.69 -17.07
CA ASN A 595 -30.86 7.03 -17.18
C ASN A 595 -29.61 7.04 -18.09
N ARG A 596 -28.66 6.12 -17.87
CA ARG A 596 -27.42 5.97 -18.65
C ARG A 596 -26.97 4.51 -18.62
N VAL A 597 -26.29 4.06 -19.67
CA VAL A 597 -25.70 2.71 -19.73
C VAL A 597 -24.27 2.81 -20.24
N ILE A 598 -23.35 2.10 -19.59
CA ILE A 598 -22.01 1.82 -20.09
C ILE A 598 -21.99 0.38 -20.60
N ARG A 599 -21.62 0.20 -21.85
CA ARG A 599 -21.26 -1.11 -22.44
C ARG A 599 -19.77 -1.36 -22.21
N PHE A 600 -19.38 -2.60 -21.96
CA PHE A 600 -18.00 -3.02 -21.81
C PHE A 600 -17.79 -4.46 -22.30
N LYS A 601 -16.53 -4.84 -22.46
CA LYS A 601 -16.07 -6.20 -22.69
C LYS A 601 -15.64 -6.85 -21.37
N GLN A 602 -15.94 -8.14 -21.20
CA GLN A 602 -15.73 -8.87 -19.94
C GLN A 602 -15.15 -10.27 -20.10
#